data_AF-A0A837DD34-F1
#
_entry.id   AF-A0A837DD34-F1
#
_cell.length_a   1.000
_cell.length_b   1.000
_cell.length_c   1.000
_cell.angle_alpha   90.00
_cell.angle_beta   90.00
_cell.angle_gamma   90.00
#
_symmetry.space_group_name_H-M   'P 1'
#
loop_
_entity.id
_entity.type
_entity.pdbx_description
1 polymer ?
#
loop_
_entity_poly.entity_id
_entity_poly.type
_entity_poly.pdbx_seq_one_letter_code
_entity_poly.pdbx_strand_id
1 'polypeptide(L)'
;MEENPRAAAQIDEVVETELTRFWLDRDERLLLACPPIRAHVGAFIGGRRLVPYVPTRELPSRCDRPHRWPLPVEDLPVEDWVDDPTLGHWVHADHDGQDAVLCADHLAASQGMARLVVTDRRIAVLCPTKYLTDEPVTDENVFTTLEEMEPHRLAGLDTPFLGRSVPPRRVIEFTFADGSRLYSYDIHATLKVRRAMERAHAWR
;
A
#
# COMPACT_ATOMS: atom_id res chain seq x y z
N MET A 1 20.13 -1.05 -3.09
CA MET A 1 19.98 -2.03 -2.01
C MET A 1 19.60 -3.34 -2.68
N GLU A 2 20.33 -4.41 -2.41
CA GLU A 2 20.13 -5.71 -3.07
C GLU A 2 19.01 -6.49 -2.39
N GLU A 3 18.24 -7.27 -3.16
CA GLU A 3 17.19 -8.12 -2.63
C GLU A 3 17.80 -9.16 -1.67
N ASN A 4 17.47 -9.08 -0.37
CA ASN A 4 17.88 -10.05 0.64
C ASN A 4 16.70 -10.98 1.00
N PRO A 5 16.62 -12.20 0.46
CA PRO A 5 15.47 -13.09 0.65
C PRO A 5 15.21 -13.48 2.11
N ARG A 6 16.24 -13.52 2.96
CA ARG A 6 16.09 -13.84 4.39
C ARG A 6 15.44 -12.70 5.15
N ALA A 7 15.89 -11.47 4.90
CA ALA A 7 15.27 -10.28 5.50
C ALA A 7 13.81 -10.12 5.04
N ALA A 8 13.53 -10.38 3.76
CA ALA A 8 12.19 -10.39 3.21
C ALA A 8 11.26 -11.35 3.96
N ALA A 9 11.70 -12.60 4.12
CA ALA A 9 10.94 -13.65 4.79
C ALA A 9 10.66 -13.30 6.25
N GLN A 10 11.63 -12.72 6.96
CA GLN A 10 11.46 -12.32 8.36
C GLN A 10 10.45 -11.18 8.51
N ILE A 11 10.51 -10.17 7.63
CA ILE A 11 9.53 -9.05 7.64
C ILE A 11 8.13 -9.57 7.35
N ASP A 12 7.99 -10.43 6.33
CA ASP A 12 6.71 -11.05 5.98
C ASP A 12 6.16 -11.89 7.14
N GLU A 13 7.00 -12.70 7.80
CA GLU A 13 6.61 -13.54 8.94
C GLU A 13 6.10 -12.69 10.12
N VAL A 14 6.76 -11.57 10.41
CA VAL A 14 6.31 -10.64 11.46
C VAL A 14 4.95 -10.03 11.10
N VAL A 15 4.79 -9.54 9.86
CA VAL A 15 3.54 -8.93 9.40
C VAL A 15 2.40 -9.97 9.40
N GLU A 16 2.66 -11.18 8.91
CA GLU A 16 1.69 -12.26 8.87
C GLU A 16 1.27 -12.71 10.27
N THR A 17 2.23 -12.88 11.18
CA THR A 17 1.93 -13.25 12.58
C THR A 17 1.08 -12.18 13.27
N GLU A 18 1.42 -10.91 13.07
CA GLU A 18 0.71 -9.78 13.65
C GLU A 18 -0.73 -9.68 13.12
N LEU A 19 -0.91 -9.74 11.79
CA LEU A 19 -2.25 -9.68 11.18
C LEU A 19 -3.09 -10.90 11.53
N THR A 20 -2.50 -12.10 11.56
CA THR A 20 -3.21 -13.34 11.97
C THR A 20 -3.70 -13.27 13.40
N ARG A 21 -2.92 -12.66 14.30
CA ARG A 21 -3.29 -12.55 15.70
C ARG A 21 -4.34 -11.48 15.97
N PHE A 22 -4.25 -10.34 15.28
CA PHE A 22 -4.96 -9.12 15.70
C PHE A 22 -5.96 -8.57 14.68
N TRP A 23 -6.07 -9.13 13.48
CA TRP A 23 -6.93 -8.54 12.44
C TRP A 23 -7.67 -9.56 11.56
N LEU A 24 -7.04 -10.67 11.16
CA LEU A 24 -7.67 -11.68 10.32
C LEU A 24 -8.74 -12.45 11.08
N ASP A 25 -9.85 -12.76 10.40
CA ASP A 25 -10.81 -13.73 10.91
C ASP A 25 -10.21 -15.14 10.94
N ARG A 26 -10.76 -16.02 11.79
CA ARG A 26 -10.26 -17.40 12.00
C ARG A 26 -10.11 -18.26 10.74
N ASP A 27 -10.81 -17.92 9.66
CA ASP A 27 -10.80 -18.65 8.38
C ASP A 27 -10.47 -17.73 7.19
N GLU A 28 -9.96 -16.53 7.45
CA GLU A 28 -9.50 -15.60 6.44
C GLU A 28 -8.01 -15.83 6.16
N ARG A 29 -7.62 -15.86 4.87
CA ARG A 29 -6.24 -16.14 4.47
C ARG A 29 -5.58 -14.88 3.94
N LEU A 30 -4.41 -14.57 4.48
CA LEU A 30 -3.58 -13.48 4.00
C LEU A 30 -2.89 -13.85 2.68
N LEU A 31 -3.22 -13.13 1.60
CA LEU A 31 -2.54 -13.28 0.32
C LEU A 31 -1.31 -12.38 0.23
N LEU A 32 -1.46 -11.10 0.58
CA LEU A 32 -0.39 -10.11 0.51
C LEU A 32 -0.56 -9.06 1.61
N ALA A 33 0.53 -8.74 2.30
CA ALA A 33 0.62 -7.52 3.10
C ALA A 33 2.04 -6.97 3.01
N CYS A 34 2.15 -5.64 2.94
CA CYS A 34 3.42 -4.94 3.04
C CYS A 34 3.54 -4.25 4.40
N PRO A 35 4.76 -4.10 4.94
CA PRO A 35 4.97 -3.18 6.05
C PRO A 35 4.60 -1.75 5.61
N PRO A 36 4.20 -0.87 6.55
CA PRO A 36 3.96 0.53 6.22
C PRO A 36 5.19 1.19 5.60
N ILE A 37 4.98 1.98 4.53
CA ILE A 37 6.05 2.73 3.86
C ILE A 37 6.00 4.18 4.32
N ARG A 38 7.05 4.60 5.06
CA ARG A 38 7.19 5.97 5.57
C ARG A 38 7.67 6.93 4.48
N ALA A 39 6.79 7.22 3.54
CA ALA A 39 7.05 8.08 2.41
C ALA A 39 5.75 8.75 1.93
N HIS A 40 5.88 9.78 1.12
CA HIS A 40 4.75 10.43 0.47
C HIS A 40 4.09 9.50 -0.55
N VAL A 41 2.82 9.78 -0.82
CA VAL A 41 2.07 9.21 -1.95
C VAL A 41 2.16 10.20 -3.10
N GLY A 42 2.40 9.71 -4.32
CA GLY A 42 2.23 10.48 -5.54
C GLY A 42 0.98 10.01 -6.30
N ALA A 43 0.42 10.86 -7.15
CA ALA A 43 -0.72 10.46 -7.97
C ALA A 43 -0.70 11.14 -9.35
N PHE A 44 -1.26 10.43 -10.33
CA PHE A 44 -1.65 10.94 -11.63
C PHE A 44 -3.15 10.69 -11.79
N ILE A 45 -3.96 11.73 -11.57
CA ILE A 45 -5.43 11.63 -11.53
C ILE A 45 -6.02 12.61 -12.53
N GLY A 46 -6.83 12.11 -13.47
CA GLY A 46 -7.51 12.96 -14.45
C GLY A 46 -6.55 13.85 -15.26
N GLY A 47 -5.38 13.32 -15.60
CA GLY A 47 -4.33 14.04 -16.33
C GLY A 47 -3.47 14.99 -15.48
N ARG A 48 -3.67 15.02 -14.16
CA ARG A 48 -2.94 15.91 -13.23
C ARG A 48 -1.96 15.12 -12.38
N ARG A 49 -0.69 15.56 -12.35
CA ARG A 49 0.32 15.08 -11.42
C ARG A 49 0.15 15.78 -10.06
N LEU A 50 0.05 15.00 -8.99
CA LEU A 50 -0.17 15.46 -7.62
C LEU A 50 0.91 14.86 -6.72
N VAL A 51 1.89 15.68 -6.33
CA VAL A 51 3.04 15.21 -5.56
C VAL A 51 3.52 16.32 -4.60
N PRO A 52 3.45 16.12 -3.27
CA PRO A 52 2.78 14.99 -2.63
C PRO A 52 1.27 15.01 -2.90
N TYR A 53 0.67 13.83 -3.02
CA TYR A 53 -0.78 13.67 -3.06
C TYR A 53 -1.38 14.04 -1.70
N VAL A 54 -2.41 14.89 -1.72
CA VAL A 54 -3.19 15.28 -0.55
C VAL A 54 -4.64 14.91 -0.82
N PRO A 55 -5.27 14.08 0.03
CA PRO A 55 -6.66 13.69 -0.14
C PRO A 55 -7.59 14.91 -0.11
N THR A 56 -8.55 14.98 -1.03
CA THR A 56 -9.59 16.02 -1.08
C THR A 56 -10.86 15.60 -0.35
N ARG A 57 -11.08 14.28 -0.23
CA ARG A 57 -12.15 13.65 0.55
C ARG A 57 -11.97 13.93 2.05
N GLU A 58 -13.08 14.17 2.74
CA GLU A 58 -13.10 14.15 4.21
C GLU A 58 -12.92 12.70 4.69
N LEU A 59 -11.89 12.47 5.52
CA LEU A 59 -11.54 11.15 6.02
C LEU A 59 -11.84 11.08 7.52
N PRO A 60 -12.45 10.00 8.01
CA PRO A 60 -12.84 9.86 9.41
C PRO A 60 -11.62 9.77 10.35
N SER A 61 -10.49 9.30 9.83
CA SER A 61 -9.26 9.07 10.60
C SER A 61 -8.06 9.59 9.83
N ARG A 62 -7.21 10.38 10.50
CA ARG A 62 -5.97 10.95 9.96
C ARG A 62 -4.88 10.93 11.02
N CYS A 63 -3.63 10.75 10.61
CA CYS A 63 -2.49 11.01 11.47
C CYS A 63 -2.16 12.52 11.42
N ASP A 64 -2.43 13.23 12.51
CA ASP A 64 -2.19 14.69 12.61
C ASP A 64 -0.80 15.04 13.16
N ARG A 65 0.12 14.05 13.23
CA ARG A 65 1.47 14.29 13.73
C ARG A 65 2.28 15.03 12.66
N PRO A 66 2.93 16.15 12.97
CA PRO A 66 3.80 16.80 11.99
C PRO A 66 4.99 15.89 11.67
N HIS A 67 5.20 15.58 10.39
CA HIS A 67 6.44 14.96 9.91
C HIS A 67 7.32 15.98 9.18
N ARG A 68 8.63 15.78 9.22
CA ARG A 68 9.63 16.62 8.52
C ARG A 68 10.28 15.88 7.37
N TRP A 69 9.50 15.07 6.64
CA TRP A 69 9.98 14.41 5.44
C TRP A 69 10.38 15.45 4.39
N PRO A 70 11.49 15.22 3.66
CA PRO A 70 11.79 16.02 2.48
C PRO A 70 10.63 15.94 1.49
N LEU A 71 10.34 17.05 0.82
CA LEU A 71 9.32 17.07 -0.22
C LEU A 71 9.83 16.27 -1.45
N PRO A 72 8.93 15.62 -2.19
CA PRO A 72 9.30 14.98 -3.44
C PRO A 72 9.67 15.99 -4.53
N VAL A 73 10.37 15.50 -5.55
CA VAL A 73 10.74 16.25 -6.74
C VAL A 73 9.51 16.50 -7.62
N GLU A 74 9.28 17.77 -7.93
CA GLU A 74 8.08 18.21 -8.67
C GLU A 74 8.10 17.80 -10.16
N ASP A 75 9.28 17.80 -10.79
CA ASP A 75 9.43 17.67 -12.25
C ASP A 75 9.95 16.30 -12.71
N LEU A 76 9.83 15.26 -11.88
CA LEU A 76 10.12 13.90 -12.34
C LEU A 76 9.02 13.39 -13.27
N PRO A 77 9.39 12.77 -14.42
CA PRO A 77 8.44 12.03 -15.25
C PRO A 77 7.62 11.04 -14.40
N VAL A 78 6.36 10.84 -14.77
CA VAL A 78 5.42 10.00 -14.01
C VAL A 78 5.96 8.58 -13.84
N GLU A 79 6.58 8.03 -14.88
CA GLU A 79 7.21 6.72 -14.89
C GLU A 79 8.45 6.60 -13.98
N ASP A 80 9.09 7.72 -13.63
CA ASP A 80 10.34 7.80 -12.89
C ASP A 80 10.12 8.08 -11.40
N TRP A 81 8.88 8.02 -10.90
CA TRP A 81 8.55 8.28 -9.50
C TRP A 81 9.34 7.39 -8.51
N VAL A 82 9.68 6.16 -8.91
CA VAL A 82 10.44 5.20 -8.09
C VAL A 82 11.89 5.63 -7.82
N ASP A 83 12.39 6.61 -8.59
CA ASP A 83 13.71 7.20 -8.41
C ASP A 83 13.72 8.30 -7.35
N ASP A 84 12.54 8.77 -6.92
CA ASP A 84 12.37 9.65 -5.78
C ASP A 84 12.23 8.84 -4.47
N PRO A 85 13.24 8.85 -3.58
CA PRO A 85 13.18 8.09 -2.33
C PRO A 85 12.15 8.62 -1.33
N THR A 86 11.56 9.79 -1.58
CA THR A 86 10.49 10.35 -0.75
C THR A 86 9.11 9.84 -1.14
N LEU A 87 8.97 9.09 -2.24
CA LEU A 87 7.72 8.47 -2.69
C LEU A 87 7.72 6.97 -2.42
N GLY A 88 6.69 6.51 -1.71
CA GLY A 88 6.48 5.09 -1.40
C GLY A 88 5.38 4.43 -2.22
N HIS A 89 4.42 5.25 -2.65
CA HIS A 89 3.25 4.81 -3.40
C HIS A 89 2.97 5.75 -4.56
N TRP A 90 2.39 5.21 -5.62
CA TRP A 90 1.92 5.99 -6.76
C TRP A 90 0.54 5.52 -7.21
N VAL A 91 -0.37 6.45 -7.49
CA VAL A 91 -1.69 6.13 -8.06
C VAL A 91 -1.81 6.60 -9.50
N HIS A 92 -2.45 5.80 -10.33
CA HIS A 92 -2.96 6.19 -11.64
C HIS A 92 -4.47 6.00 -11.68
N ALA A 93 -5.21 7.06 -11.96
CA ALA A 93 -6.66 7.05 -12.04
C ALA A 93 -7.19 8.12 -13.01
N ASP A 94 -8.41 7.96 -13.49
CA ASP A 94 -9.13 8.94 -14.30
C ASP A 94 -9.84 9.99 -13.43
N HIS A 95 -10.31 9.61 -12.23
CA HIS A 95 -10.98 10.52 -11.30
C HIS A 95 -10.86 10.08 -9.83
N ASP A 96 -11.17 10.99 -8.91
CA ASP A 96 -10.96 10.83 -7.46
C ASP A 96 -11.79 9.72 -6.79
N GLY A 97 -12.76 9.15 -7.52
CA GLY A 97 -13.71 8.16 -7.00
C GLY A 97 -13.33 6.70 -7.26
N GLN A 98 -12.20 6.46 -7.91
CA GLN A 98 -11.72 5.11 -8.23
C GLN A 98 -10.97 4.47 -7.07
N ASP A 99 -10.91 3.15 -7.08
CA ASP A 99 -10.46 2.31 -5.97
C ASP A 99 -9.02 2.57 -5.54
N ALA A 100 -8.11 2.74 -6.50
CA ALA A 100 -6.74 3.10 -6.19
C ALA A 100 -6.66 4.44 -5.43
N VAL A 101 -7.53 5.41 -5.76
CA VAL A 101 -7.57 6.71 -5.08
C VAL A 101 -8.12 6.56 -3.67
N LEU A 102 -9.20 5.78 -3.49
CA LEU A 102 -9.76 5.51 -2.17
C LEU A 102 -8.71 4.88 -1.24
N CYS A 103 -7.89 3.96 -1.73
CA CYS A 103 -6.77 3.42 -0.96
C CYS A 103 -5.69 4.49 -0.67
N ALA A 104 -5.30 5.28 -1.68
CA ALA A 104 -4.28 6.30 -1.53
C ALA A 104 -4.65 7.43 -0.58
N ASP A 105 -5.94 7.75 -0.47
CA ASP A 105 -6.44 8.73 0.48
C ASP A 105 -5.97 8.39 1.90
N HIS A 106 -6.17 7.14 2.31
CA HIS A 106 -5.79 6.66 3.63
C HIS A 106 -4.28 6.43 3.78
N LEU A 107 -3.59 6.03 2.72
CA LEU A 107 -2.12 5.94 2.73
C LEU A 107 -1.48 7.32 2.94
N ALA A 108 -1.99 8.36 2.27
CA ALA A 108 -1.51 9.73 2.42
C ALA A 108 -1.91 10.33 3.78
N ALA A 109 -3.17 10.15 4.21
CA ALA A 109 -3.68 10.69 5.47
C ALA A 109 -3.06 10.04 6.72
N SER A 110 -2.66 8.78 6.62
CA SER A 110 -1.96 8.08 7.71
C SER A 110 -0.47 8.40 7.79
N GLN A 111 0.06 9.23 6.88
CA GLN A 111 1.48 9.60 6.83
C GLN A 111 2.39 8.38 6.81
N GLY A 112 2.10 7.43 5.92
CA GLY A 112 2.90 6.21 5.74
C GLY A 112 2.84 5.21 6.91
N MET A 113 1.87 5.37 7.83
CA MET A 113 1.60 4.39 8.88
C MET A 113 0.61 3.31 8.44
N ALA A 114 -0.23 3.61 7.44
CA ALA A 114 -1.10 2.60 6.87
C ALA A 114 -0.37 1.67 5.90
N ARG A 115 -0.98 0.50 5.68
CA ARG A 115 -0.56 -0.51 4.72
C ARG A 115 -1.75 -1.07 3.98
N LEU A 116 -1.54 -1.45 2.73
CA LEU A 116 -2.51 -2.21 1.95
C LEU A 116 -2.34 -3.70 2.25
N VAL A 117 -3.47 -4.38 2.46
CA VAL A 117 -3.56 -5.81 2.76
C VAL A 117 -4.58 -6.44 1.81
N VAL A 118 -4.23 -7.61 1.29
CA VAL A 118 -5.09 -8.41 0.41
C VAL A 118 -5.26 -9.79 1.04
N THR A 119 -6.50 -10.20 1.19
CA THR A 119 -6.89 -11.54 1.65
C THR A 119 -7.72 -12.24 0.59
N ASP A 120 -8.10 -13.49 0.86
CA ASP A 120 -9.06 -14.20 0.01
C ASP A 120 -10.51 -13.71 0.18
N ARG A 121 -10.76 -12.77 1.10
CA ARG A 121 -12.09 -12.22 1.39
C ARG A 121 -12.23 -10.74 1.14
N ARG A 122 -11.15 -9.96 1.15
CA ARG A 122 -11.21 -8.50 1.03
C ARG A 122 -9.86 -7.88 0.70
N ILE A 123 -9.92 -6.62 0.30
CA ILE A 123 -8.79 -5.71 0.23
C ILE A 123 -9.03 -4.69 1.34
N ALA A 124 -7.99 -4.36 2.11
CA ALA A 124 -8.12 -3.41 3.21
C ALA A 124 -6.92 -2.48 3.31
N VAL A 125 -7.16 -1.22 3.66
CA VAL A 125 -6.12 -0.31 4.14
C VAL A 125 -6.15 -0.32 5.67
N LEU A 126 -5.07 -0.75 6.28
CA LEU A 126 -4.95 -0.88 7.74
C LEU A 126 -3.94 0.09 8.30
N CYS A 127 -4.26 0.71 9.42
CA CYS A 127 -3.31 1.51 10.19
C CYS A 127 -3.26 1.02 11.63
N PRO A 128 -2.07 0.94 12.27
CA PRO A 128 -2.01 0.69 13.70
C PRO A 128 -2.77 1.80 14.46
N THR A 129 -3.72 1.40 15.31
CA THR A 129 -4.68 2.31 15.97
C THR A 129 -4.00 3.39 16.81
N LYS A 130 -2.84 3.08 17.42
CA LYS A 130 -2.01 4.01 18.20
C LYS A 130 -1.53 5.27 17.43
N TYR A 131 -1.70 5.29 16.12
CA TYR A 131 -1.38 6.45 15.27
C TYR A 131 -2.61 7.31 14.93
N LEU A 132 -3.81 6.83 15.26
CA LEU A 132 -5.08 7.49 14.93
C LEU A 132 -5.81 8.02 16.17
N THR A 133 -5.49 7.51 17.36
CA THR A 133 -6.10 7.92 18.62
C THR A 133 -5.05 8.01 19.74
N ASP A 134 -5.35 8.83 20.74
CA ASP A 134 -4.62 8.92 22.00
C ASP A 134 -5.20 7.98 23.07
N GLU A 135 -6.29 7.27 22.77
CA GLU A 135 -6.86 6.27 23.67
C GLU A 135 -5.96 5.03 23.80
N PRO A 136 -5.98 4.33 24.96
CA PRO A 136 -5.21 3.11 25.14
C PRO A 136 -5.57 2.03 24.11
N VAL A 137 -4.54 1.48 23.47
CA VAL A 137 -4.68 0.32 22.56
C VAL A 137 -4.61 -0.97 23.36
N THR A 138 -5.54 -1.88 23.06
CA THR A 138 -5.67 -3.23 23.57
C THR A 138 -5.44 -4.25 22.44
N ASP A 139 -5.34 -5.54 22.77
CA ASP A 139 -5.21 -6.60 21.77
C ASP A 139 -6.41 -6.65 20.80
N GLU A 140 -7.59 -6.16 21.20
CA GLU A 140 -8.81 -6.18 20.37
C GLU A 140 -8.87 -5.05 19.32
N ASN A 141 -8.04 -4.01 19.46
CA ASN A 141 -8.06 -2.84 18.57
C ASN A 141 -6.66 -2.42 18.11
N VAL A 142 -5.72 -3.36 17.95
CA VAL A 142 -4.36 -3.07 17.48
C VAL A 142 -4.36 -2.40 16.11
N PHE A 143 -5.29 -2.80 15.23
CA PHE A 143 -5.48 -2.23 13.90
C PHE A 143 -6.84 -1.57 13.75
N THR A 144 -6.85 -0.46 13.03
CA THR A 144 -8.05 0.16 12.49
C THR A 144 -8.09 -0.10 10.99
N THR A 145 -9.20 -0.68 10.51
CA THR A 145 -9.51 -0.74 9.08
C THR A 145 -10.01 0.62 8.63
N LEU A 146 -9.27 1.25 7.72
CA LEU A 146 -9.56 2.59 7.20
C LEU A 146 -10.41 2.56 5.93
N GLU A 147 -10.17 1.55 5.09
CA GLU A 147 -10.91 1.28 3.86
C GLU A 147 -11.03 -0.23 3.71
N GLU A 148 -12.19 -0.70 3.27
CA GLU A 148 -12.43 -2.12 3.00
C GLU A 148 -13.18 -2.25 1.68
N MET A 149 -12.73 -3.22 0.88
CA MET A 149 -13.25 -3.46 -0.44
C MET A 149 -13.43 -4.96 -0.65
N GLU A 150 -14.48 -5.29 -1.40
CA GLU A 150 -14.71 -6.65 -1.88
C GLU A 150 -13.52 -7.17 -2.70
N PRO A 151 -13.20 -8.47 -2.62
CA PRO A 151 -11.97 -9.01 -3.20
C PRO A 151 -11.98 -8.97 -4.72
N HIS A 152 -13.17 -9.04 -5.33
CA HIS A 152 -13.34 -8.96 -6.78
C HIS A 152 -13.04 -7.56 -7.36
N ARG A 153 -12.85 -6.54 -6.51
CA ARG A 153 -12.40 -5.21 -6.95
C ARG A 153 -10.92 -5.19 -7.32
N LEU A 154 -10.12 -6.16 -6.87
CA LEU A 154 -8.75 -6.34 -7.33
C LEU A 154 -8.75 -7.29 -8.54
N ALA A 155 -8.50 -6.74 -9.73
CA ALA A 155 -8.42 -7.51 -10.96
C ALA A 155 -7.08 -8.24 -11.10
N GLY A 156 -6.00 -7.74 -10.49
CA GLY A 156 -4.69 -8.38 -10.57
C GLY A 156 -3.61 -7.78 -9.68
N LEU A 157 -2.56 -8.58 -9.49
CA LEU A 157 -1.30 -8.19 -8.89
C LEU A 157 -0.18 -8.46 -9.89
N ASP A 158 0.74 -7.53 -10.06
CA ASP A 158 1.93 -7.71 -10.90
C ASP A 158 3.16 -7.01 -10.28
N THR A 159 4.32 -7.18 -10.92
CA THR A 159 5.60 -6.63 -10.47
C THR A 159 6.37 -5.95 -11.61
N PRO A 160 5.80 -4.90 -12.22
CA PRO A 160 6.42 -4.23 -13.35
C PRO A 160 7.75 -3.58 -12.93
N PHE A 161 8.62 -3.43 -13.93
CA PHE A 161 9.77 -2.54 -13.83
C PHE A 161 9.30 -1.12 -14.13
N LEU A 162 9.57 -0.21 -13.19
CA LEU A 162 9.34 1.22 -13.35
C LEU A 162 10.66 1.98 -13.20
N GLY A 163 10.63 3.23 -13.65
CA GLY A 163 11.79 4.11 -13.68
C GLY A 163 12.79 3.78 -14.78
N ARG A 164 13.64 4.76 -15.05
CA ARG A 164 14.76 4.65 -16.00
C ARG A 164 16.09 4.34 -15.32
N SER A 165 16.11 4.15 -14.01
CA SER A 165 17.32 3.73 -13.29
C SER A 165 17.88 2.42 -13.84
N VAL A 166 19.19 2.23 -13.73
CA VAL A 166 19.86 0.97 -14.04
C VAL A 166 20.53 0.46 -12.76
N PRO A 167 20.08 -0.68 -12.18
CA PRO A 167 18.95 -1.50 -12.64
C PRO A 167 17.58 -0.81 -12.42
N PRO A 168 16.56 -1.14 -13.23
CA PRO A 168 15.20 -0.64 -13.04
C PRO A 168 14.58 -1.20 -11.76
N ARG A 169 13.70 -0.42 -11.12
CA ARG A 169 13.11 -0.82 -9.83
C ARG A 169 11.82 -1.58 -10.05
N ARG A 170 11.62 -2.64 -9.26
CA ARG A 170 10.36 -3.36 -9.19
C ARG A 170 9.46 -2.75 -8.14
N VAL A 171 8.17 -2.73 -8.44
CA VAL A 171 7.11 -2.30 -7.53
C VAL A 171 6.04 -3.38 -7.48
N ILE A 172 5.15 -3.33 -6.50
CA ILE A 172 3.92 -4.09 -6.52
C ILE A 172 2.86 -3.25 -7.21
N GLU A 173 2.28 -3.76 -8.30
CA GLU A 173 1.14 -3.14 -8.98
C GLU A 173 -0.16 -3.83 -8.53
N PHE A 174 -1.09 -3.04 -8.02
CA PHE A 174 -2.46 -3.42 -7.72
C PHE A 174 -3.34 -2.86 -8.84
N THR A 175 -3.88 -3.75 -9.67
CA THR A 175 -4.82 -3.37 -10.74
C THR A 175 -6.23 -3.58 -10.24
N PHE A 176 -7.02 -2.50 -10.18
CA PHE A 176 -8.42 -2.56 -9.77
C PHE A 176 -9.36 -2.78 -10.96
N ALA A 177 -10.54 -3.33 -10.68
CA ALA A 177 -11.55 -3.67 -11.68
C ALA A 177 -12.14 -2.44 -12.40
N ASP A 178 -12.02 -1.26 -11.79
CA ASP A 178 -12.45 0.02 -12.35
C ASP A 178 -11.39 0.67 -13.28
N GLY A 179 -10.28 -0.02 -13.53
CA GLY A 179 -9.18 0.43 -14.40
C GLY A 179 -8.10 1.25 -13.69
N SER A 180 -8.33 1.66 -12.44
CA SER A 180 -7.34 2.38 -11.65
C SER A 180 -6.22 1.47 -11.15
N ARG A 181 -5.06 2.08 -10.84
CA ARG A 181 -3.86 1.34 -10.42
C ARG A 181 -3.20 2.01 -9.24
N LEU A 182 -2.76 1.21 -8.29
CA LEU A 182 -1.91 1.63 -7.19
C LEU A 182 -0.59 0.87 -7.28
N TYR A 183 0.51 1.58 -7.17
CA TYR A 183 1.84 1.01 -7.13
C TYR A 183 2.43 1.24 -5.74
N SER A 184 3.12 0.23 -5.21
CA SER A 184 3.84 0.33 -3.94
C SER A 184 5.29 -0.11 -4.12
N TYR A 185 6.22 0.72 -3.69
CA TYR A 185 7.63 0.36 -3.71
C TYR A 185 7.93 -0.70 -2.65
N ASP A 186 8.42 -1.85 -3.07
CA ASP A 186 8.89 -2.89 -2.15
C ASP A 186 10.10 -3.57 -2.79
N ILE A 187 11.23 -3.58 -2.10
CA ILE A 187 12.46 -4.23 -2.57
C ILE A 187 12.26 -5.75 -2.80
N HIS A 188 11.23 -6.33 -2.20
CA HIS A 188 10.85 -7.73 -2.32
C HIS A 188 9.56 -7.94 -3.11
N ALA A 189 9.15 -6.97 -3.94
CA ALA A 189 7.91 -7.01 -4.72
C ALA A 189 7.70 -8.34 -5.44
N THR A 190 8.71 -8.81 -6.19
CA THR A 190 8.67 -10.09 -6.92
C THR A 190 8.32 -11.27 -6.03
N LEU A 191 9.03 -11.41 -4.90
CA LEU A 191 8.86 -12.52 -3.98
C LEU A 191 7.45 -12.50 -3.36
N LYS A 192 6.99 -11.32 -2.93
CA LYS A 192 5.70 -11.15 -2.26
C LYS A 192 4.54 -11.41 -3.20
N VAL A 193 4.57 -10.86 -4.41
CA VAL A 193 3.51 -11.11 -5.41
C VAL A 193 3.48 -12.57 -5.83
N ARG A 194 4.65 -13.20 -6.04
CA ARG A 194 4.69 -14.64 -6.36
C ARG A 194 4.04 -15.49 -5.26
N ARG A 195 4.36 -15.22 -3.99
CA ARG A 195 3.74 -15.90 -2.84
C ARG A 195 2.24 -15.65 -2.78
N ALA A 196 1.79 -14.42 -3.02
CA ALA A 196 0.36 -14.10 -3.05
C ALA A 196 -0.37 -14.90 -4.13
N MET A 197 0.21 -15.01 -5.33
CA MET A 197 -0.32 -15.84 -6.42
C MET A 197 -0.33 -17.32 -6.05
N GLU A 198 0.76 -17.85 -5.48
CA GLU A 198 0.83 -19.25 -5.03
C GLU A 198 -0.28 -19.55 -3.99
N ARG A 199 -0.49 -18.66 -3.02
CA ARG A 199 -1.54 -18.77 -2.00
C ARG A 199 -2.95 -18.74 -2.61
N ALA A 200 -3.17 -17.89 -3.61
CA ALA A 200 -4.46 -17.78 -4.30
C ALA A 200 -4.78 -19.00 -5.17
N HIS A 201 -3.77 -19.64 -5.77
CA HIS A 201 -3.95 -20.80 -6.67
C HIS A 201 -3.98 -22.15 -5.99
N ALA A 202 -3.31 -22.30 -4.84
CA ALA A 202 -3.18 -23.60 -4.15
C ALA A 202 -4.51 -24.22 -3.69
N TRP A 203 -5.65 -23.53 -3.88
CA TRP A 203 -6.95 -23.92 -3.34
C TRP A 203 -8.14 -23.63 -4.28
N ARG A 204 -7.89 -23.45 -5.59
CA ARG A 204 -8.93 -23.59 -6.64
C ARG A 204 -9.01 -25.04 -7.09
#